data_AF-A0A809MUC0-F1
#
_entry.id   AF-A0A809MUC0-F1
#
_cell.length_a   1.000
_cell.length_b   1.000
_cell.length_c   1.000
_cell.angle_alpha   90.00
_cell.angle_beta   90.00
_cell.angle_gamma   90.00
#
_symmetry.space_group_name_H-M   'P 1'
#
loop_
_entity.id
_entity.type
_entity.pdbx_description
1 polymer ?
#
loop_
_entity_poly.entity_id
_entity_poly.type
_entity_poly.pdbx_seq_one_letter_code
_entity_poly.pdbx_strand_id
1 'polypeptide(L)'
;MTQPVMILLGVGGFVVAIVLLNLILTGQRQLRLKRDLIANWGKLPVKRGGSERYLKAAYLDHEAQVNHDCQIDDLTWQDLDMFDVFKQLNATQSSVGAERVYAQLRAYDLGKPDVNETLISFFQTHAEERLKVQLAFAGLGEDVANNSQHYLRTTTQSALPHAWRFKVLGSLPLVGLVLALVLPAIGVSISVLSLMVNLFYYVLKREALDAEVTAMGYLVRTIVTAEHLVKIQQPTQDALRAAVRPMRGIRLPGWRLCFAREITAQAT
;
A
#
# COMPACT_ATOMS: atom_id res chain seq x y z
N MET A 1 -24.68 41.09 -19.05
CA MET A 1 -24.20 40.09 -18.06
C MET A 1 -22.69 40.25 -17.94
N THR A 2 -22.17 40.39 -16.73
CA THR A 2 -20.78 40.78 -16.47
C THR A 2 -19.81 39.65 -16.88
N GLN A 3 -18.73 39.99 -17.59
CA GLN A 3 -17.59 39.12 -17.94
C GLN A 3 -17.20 38.09 -16.85
N PRO A 4 -17.15 38.44 -15.54
CA PRO A 4 -16.87 37.47 -14.48
C PRO A 4 -17.88 36.32 -14.37
N VAL A 5 -19.17 36.54 -14.68
CA VAL A 5 -20.21 35.50 -14.58
C VAL A 5 -20.05 34.46 -15.69
N MET A 6 -19.65 34.88 -16.90
CA MET A 6 -19.37 33.94 -17.99
C MET A 6 -18.13 33.07 -17.71
N ILE A 7 -17.09 33.64 -17.11
CA ILE A 7 -15.89 32.90 -16.71
C ILE A 7 -16.25 31.87 -15.63
N LEU A 8 -17.04 32.25 -14.63
CA LEU A 8 -17.41 31.37 -13.53
C LEU A 8 -18.29 30.18 -13.99
N LEU A 9 -19.19 30.41 -14.94
CA LEU A 9 -19.98 29.34 -15.57
C LEU A 9 -19.12 28.40 -16.44
N GLY A 10 -18.15 28.94 -17.19
CA GLY A 10 -17.22 28.14 -17.98
C GLY A 10 -16.31 27.25 -17.13
N VAL A 11 -15.75 27.80 -16.05
CA VAL A 11 -14.94 27.04 -15.09
C VAL A 11 -15.78 25.99 -14.36
N GLY A 12 -17.00 26.33 -13.95
CA GLY A 12 -17.92 25.38 -13.32
C GLY A 12 -18.25 24.19 -14.23
N GLY A 13 -18.57 24.45 -15.50
CA GLY A 13 -18.83 23.41 -16.50
C GLY A 13 -17.60 22.51 -16.74
N PHE A 14 -16.41 23.10 -16.79
CA PHE A 14 -15.16 22.34 -16.96
C PHE A 14 -14.85 21.43 -15.76
N VAL A 15 -15.05 21.90 -14.54
CA VAL A 15 -14.87 21.08 -13.33
C VAL A 15 -15.86 19.91 -13.32
N VAL A 16 -17.14 20.15 -13.64
CA VAL A 16 -18.14 19.07 -13.73
C VAL A 16 -17.78 18.05 -14.81
N ALA A 17 -17.31 18.50 -15.98
CA ALA A 17 -16.86 17.61 -17.05
C ALA A 17 -15.67 16.74 -16.62
N ILE A 18 -14.69 17.30 -15.90
CA ILE A 18 -13.56 16.53 -15.34
C ILE A 18 -14.04 15.49 -14.32
N VAL A 19 -14.98 15.86 -13.44
CA VAL A 19 -15.52 14.93 -12.43
C VAL A 19 -16.27 13.78 -13.10
N LEU A 20 -17.12 14.07 -14.09
CA LEU A 20 -17.85 13.06 -14.85
C LEU A 20 -16.89 12.15 -15.64
N LEU A 21 -15.88 12.72 -16.29
CA LEU A 21 -14.86 11.95 -16.99
C LEU A 21 -14.13 10.99 -16.04
N ASN A 22 -13.71 11.45 -14.86
CA ASN A 22 -13.08 10.60 -13.86
C ASN A 22 -14.00 9.47 -13.37
N LEU A 23 -15.29 9.75 -13.19
CA LEU A 23 -16.27 8.73 -12.79
C LEU A 23 -16.41 7.64 -13.87
N ILE A 24 -16.55 8.05 -15.13
CA ILE A 24 -16.67 7.14 -16.28
C ILE A 24 -15.40 6.30 -16.44
N LEU A 25 -14.23 6.94 -16.39
CA LEU A 25 -12.94 6.25 -16.51
C LEU A 25 -12.76 5.23 -15.38
N THR A 26 -13.11 5.59 -14.14
CA THR A 26 -13.02 4.68 -12.98
C THR A 26 -13.96 3.49 -13.14
N GLY A 27 -15.23 3.72 -13.54
CA GLY A 27 -16.18 2.63 -13.77
C GLY A 27 -15.75 1.68 -14.89
N GLN A 28 -15.23 2.21 -16.00
CA GLN A 28 -14.70 1.39 -17.08
C GLN A 28 -13.49 0.55 -16.65
N ARG A 29 -12.60 1.10 -15.80
CA ARG A 29 -11.45 0.36 -15.26
C ARG A 29 -11.92 -0.83 -14.42
N GLN A 30 -12.94 -0.65 -13.59
CA GLN A 30 -13.49 -1.75 -12.78
C GLN A 30 -14.10 -2.85 -13.64
N LEU A 31 -14.88 -2.47 -14.65
CA LEU A 31 -15.48 -3.44 -15.56
C LEU A 31 -14.42 -4.21 -16.36
N ARG A 32 -13.34 -3.54 -16.80
CA ARG A 32 -12.20 -4.19 -17.46
C ARG A 32 -11.50 -5.16 -16.50
N LEU A 33 -11.17 -4.71 -15.29
CA LEU A 33 -10.53 -5.54 -14.27
C LEU A 33 -11.34 -6.80 -13.98
N LYS A 34 -12.66 -6.66 -13.77
CA LYS A 34 -13.57 -7.80 -13.56
C LYS A 34 -13.55 -8.77 -14.74
N ARG A 35 -13.61 -8.26 -15.98
CA ARG A 35 -13.57 -9.07 -17.19
C ARG A 35 -12.22 -9.79 -17.34
N ASP A 36 -11.12 -9.11 -17.07
CA ASP A 36 -9.78 -9.65 -17.16
C ASP A 36 -9.55 -10.75 -16.12
N LEU A 37 -10.03 -10.57 -14.88
CA LEU A 37 -9.96 -11.59 -13.83
C LEU A 37 -10.72 -12.86 -14.21
N ILE A 38 -11.91 -12.72 -14.81
CA ILE A 38 -12.69 -13.86 -15.30
C ILE A 38 -11.99 -14.52 -16.50
N ALA A 39 -11.50 -13.74 -17.45
CA ALA A 39 -10.91 -14.25 -18.69
C ALA A 39 -9.54 -14.91 -18.50
N ASN A 40 -8.79 -14.51 -17.47
CA ASN A 40 -7.46 -15.02 -17.14
C ASN A 40 -7.50 -16.15 -16.10
N TRP A 41 -8.67 -16.49 -15.56
CA TRP A 41 -8.79 -17.63 -14.65
C TRP A 41 -8.36 -18.93 -15.33
N GLY A 42 -7.48 -19.69 -14.68
CA GLY A 42 -6.93 -20.94 -15.21
C GLY A 42 -5.89 -20.77 -16.34
N LYS A 43 -5.51 -19.54 -16.69
CA LYS A 43 -4.42 -19.26 -17.62
C LYS A 43 -3.17 -18.86 -16.86
N LEU A 44 -2.01 -19.16 -17.44
CA LEU A 44 -0.74 -18.69 -16.90
C LEU A 44 -0.68 -17.15 -17.00
N PRO A 45 -0.35 -16.44 -15.92
CA PRO A 45 -0.19 -14.99 -15.94
C PRO A 45 0.93 -14.60 -16.90
N VAL A 46 0.67 -13.57 -17.72
CA VAL A 46 1.70 -12.95 -18.55
C VAL A 46 2.57 -12.09 -17.63
N LYS A 47 3.71 -12.65 -17.19
CA LYS A 47 4.80 -12.03 -16.40
C LYS A 47 4.32 -10.97 -15.41
N ARG A 48 3.80 -11.41 -14.26
CA ARG A 48 3.55 -10.55 -13.10
C ARG A 48 4.56 -10.87 -12.02
N GLY A 49 5.48 -9.95 -11.78
CA GLY A 49 6.47 -10.09 -10.73
C GLY A 49 7.11 -8.74 -10.48
N GLY A 50 6.95 -8.23 -9.27
CA GLY A 50 7.75 -7.11 -8.78
C GLY A 50 9.24 -7.45 -8.77
N SER A 51 10.07 -6.52 -8.33
CA SER A 51 11.50 -6.77 -8.23
C SER A 51 11.77 -7.96 -7.27
N GLU A 52 12.57 -8.94 -7.70
CA GLU A 52 12.95 -10.08 -6.86
C GLU A 52 13.60 -9.61 -5.56
N ARG A 53 14.41 -8.54 -5.64
CA ARG A 53 15.06 -7.92 -4.49
C ARG A 53 14.07 -7.54 -3.39
N TYR A 54 12.91 -7.00 -3.76
CA TYR A 54 11.86 -6.64 -2.82
C TYR A 54 11.21 -7.88 -2.18
N LEU A 55 10.86 -8.87 -3.00
CA LEU A 55 10.25 -10.12 -2.52
C LEU A 55 11.18 -10.88 -1.57
N LYS A 56 12.47 -10.91 -1.90
CA LYS A 56 13.52 -11.49 -1.06
C LYS A 56 13.67 -10.73 0.26
N ALA A 57 13.63 -9.40 0.24
CA ALA A 57 13.70 -8.61 1.48
C ALA A 57 12.50 -8.90 2.39
N ALA A 58 11.29 -8.95 1.85
CA ALA A 58 10.08 -9.30 2.61
C ALA A 58 10.14 -10.75 3.13
N TYR A 59 10.69 -11.69 2.36
CA TYR A 59 10.89 -13.07 2.78
C TYR A 59 11.86 -13.17 3.97
N LEU A 60 13.04 -12.53 3.90
CA LEU A 60 14.02 -12.55 4.98
C LEU A 60 13.44 -11.95 6.27
N ASP A 61 12.58 -10.94 6.15
CA ASP A 61 11.83 -10.40 7.29
C ASP A 61 10.86 -11.45 7.88
N HIS A 62 10.13 -12.19 7.05
CA HIS A 62 9.22 -13.24 7.50
C HIS A 62 9.95 -14.44 8.11
N GLU A 63 11.07 -14.87 7.52
CA GLU A 63 11.91 -15.99 7.97
C GLU A 63 12.41 -15.79 9.40
N ALA A 64 12.74 -14.55 9.79
CA ALA A 64 13.12 -14.22 11.17
C ALA A 64 12.05 -14.56 12.23
N GLN A 65 10.83 -14.94 11.83
CA GLN A 65 9.70 -15.24 12.71
C GLN A 65 9.24 -16.70 12.66
N VAL A 66 9.67 -17.48 11.65
CA VAL A 66 9.13 -18.82 11.38
C VAL A 66 10.28 -19.79 11.15
N ASN A 67 10.36 -20.83 11.99
CA ASN A 67 11.27 -21.94 11.74
C ASN A 67 10.66 -22.83 10.66
N HIS A 68 11.40 -23.05 9.58
CA HIS A 68 11.03 -23.95 8.50
C HIS A 68 11.90 -25.20 8.54
N ASP A 69 11.32 -26.36 8.24
CA ASP A 69 12.05 -27.63 8.21
C ASP A 69 12.97 -27.74 6.99
N CYS A 70 12.57 -27.11 5.88
CA CYS A 70 13.34 -27.12 4.64
C CYS A 70 13.31 -25.72 3.99
N GLN A 71 14.48 -25.26 3.57
CA GLN A 71 14.67 -23.95 2.93
C GLN A 71 15.52 -24.11 1.67
N ILE A 72 15.13 -23.43 0.60
CA ILE A 72 15.90 -23.33 -0.63
C ILE A 72 16.87 -22.15 -0.50
N ASP A 73 18.17 -22.45 -0.52
CA ASP A 73 19.23 -21.47 -0.49
C ASP A 73 19.30 -20.67 -1.80
N ASP A 74 20.04 -19.56 -1.78
CA ASP A 74 20.12 -18.65 -2.92
C ASP A 74 20.78 -19.28 -4.15
N LEU A 75 21.73 -20.20 -3.97
CA LEU A 75 22.39 -20.85 -5.10
C LEU A 75 21.40 -21.78 -5.80
N THR A 76 20.76 -22.68 -5.06
CA THR A 76 19.75 -23.60 -5.60
C THR A 76 18.58 -22.83 -6.24
N TRP A 77 18.16 -21.70 -5.66
CA TRP A 77 17.11 -20.86 -6.23
C TRP A 77 17.48 -20.31 -7.61
N GLN A 78 18.74 -19.90 -7.79
CA GLN A 78 19.25 -19.41 -9.07
C GLN A 78 19.46 -20.55 -10.06
N ASP A 79 20.03 -21.68 -9.62
CA ASP A 79 20.27 -22.86 -10.47
C ASP A 79 18.98 -23.42 -11.08
N LEU A 80 17.86 -23.28 -10.37
CA LEU A 80 16.54 -23.73 -10.81
C LEU A 80 15.70 -22.65 -11.52
N ASP A 81 16.26 -21.45 -11.74
CA ASP A 81 15.54 -20.30 -12.30
C ASP A 81 14.18 -20.04 -11.61
N MET A 82 14.14 -20.24 -10.29
CA MET A 82 12.89 -20.24 -9.53
C MET A 82 12.15 -18.91 -9.54
N PHE A 83 12.85 -17.80 -9.83
CA PHE A 83 12.19 -16.51 -10.02
C PHE A 83 11.32 -16.47 -11.29
N ASP A 84 11.72 -17.15 -12.36
CA ASP A 84 10.89 -17.26 -13.56
C ASP A 84 9.73 -18.25 -13.39
N VAL A 85 9.91 -19.28 -12.57
CA VAL A 85 8.81 -20.15 -12.10
C VAL A 85 7.81 -19.33 -11.29
N PHE A 86 8.30 -18.50 -10.35
CA PHE A 86 7.46 -17.60 -9.56
C PHE A 86 6.64 -16.66 -10.46
N LYS A 87 7.23 -16.02 -11.47
CA LYS A 87 6.50 -15.13 -12.41
C LYS A 87 5.39 -15.83 -13.17
N GLN A 88 5.53 -17.14 -13.42
CA GLN A 88 4.52 -17.96 -14.10
C GLN A 88 3.46 -18.47 -13.13
N LEU A 89 3.78 -18.63 -11.85
CA LEU A 89 2.83 -19.08 -10.83
C LEU A 89 2.03 -17.92 -10.22
N ASN A 90 2.62 -16.73 -10.14
CA ASN A 90 2.06 -15.58 -9.44
C ASN A 90 0.85 -14.99 -10.19
N ALA A 91 -0.34 -15.51 -9.87
CA ALA A 91 -1.63 -14.98 -10.31
C ALA A 91 -2.28 -14.04 -9.26
N THR A 92 -1.52 -13.62 -8.25
CA THR A 92 -2.03 -12.76 -7.18
C THR A 92 -2.29 -11.34 -7.70
N GLN A 93 -3.10 -10.57 -6.98
CA GLN A 93 -3.47 -9.19 -7.35
C GLN A 93 -2.95 -8.15 -6.35
N SER A 94 -2.07 -8.56 -5.43
CA SER A 94 -1.58 -7.72 -4.33
C SER A 94 -0.16 -8.08 -3.93
N SER A 95 0.64 -7.09 -3.50
CA SER A 95 2.02 -7.31 -3.03
C SER A 95 2.11 -8.35 -1.89
N VAL A 96 1.19 -8.29 -0.91
CA VAL A 96 1.16 -9.27 0.21
C VAL A 96 0.93 -10.71 -0.29
N GLY A 97 0.08 -10.88 -1.30
CA GLY A 97 -0.15 -12.18 -1.93
C GLY A 97 1.10 -12.69 -2.66
N ALA A 98 1.77 -11.82 -3.41
CA ALA A 98 3.00 -12.15 -4.13
C ALA A 98 4.13 -12.53 -3.16
N GLU A 99 4.28 -11.82 -2.04
CA GLU A 99 5.22 -12.13 -0.96
C GLU A 99 4.93 -13.49 -0.33
N ARG A 100 3.65 -13.81 -0.07
CA ARG A 100 3.25 -15.11 0.48
C ARG A 100 3.58 -16.27 -0.46
N VAL A 101 3.31 -16.12 -1.76
CA VAL A 101 3.67 -17.14 -2.77
C VAL A 101 5.19 -17.28 -2.86
N TYR A 102 5.94 -16.18 -2.87
CA TYR A 102 7.40 -16.22 -2.89
C TYR A 102 7.96 -16.94 -1.65
N ALA A 103 7.45 -16.62 -0.46
CA ALA A 103 7.85 -17.28 0.78
C ALA A 103 7.53 -18.79 0.76
N GLN A 104 6.37 -19.17 0.25
CA GLN A 104 5.98 -20.58 0.10
C GLN A 104 6.86 -21.35 -0.89
N LEU A 105 7.41 -20.68 -1.92
CA LEU A 105 8.36 -21.30 -2.83
C LEU A 105 9.77 -21.44 -2.25
N ARG A 106 10.13 -20.59 -1.27
CA ARG A 106 11.44 -20.59 -0.63
C ARG A 106 11.52 -21.52 0.58
N ALA A 107 10.42 -21.75 1.27
CA ALA A 107 10.38 -22.53 2.49
C ALA A 107 9.22 -23.53 2.51
N TYR A 108 9.54 -24.78 2.86
CA TYR A 108 8.59 -25.89 2.86
C TYR A 108 8.56 -26.57 4.22
N ASP A 109 7.35 -26.89 4.68
CA ASP A 109 7.11 -27.82 5.77
C ASP A 109 6.78 -29.19 5.14
N LEU A 110 7.71 -30.13 5.25
CA LEU A 110 7.61 -31.45 4.65
C LEU A 110 6.63 -32.36 5.41
N GLY A 111 6.31 -32.04 6.68
CA GLY A 111 5.41 -32.82 7.53
C GLY A 111 3.97 -32.34 7.48
N LYS A 112 3.74 -31.05 7.21
CA LYS A 112 2.42 -30.43 7.08
C LYS A 112 2.44 -29.38 5.97
N PRO A 113 2.01 -29.70 4.74
CA PRO A 113 1.90 -28.68 3.71
C PRO A 113 0.93 -27.59 4.19
N ASP A 114 1.38 -26.33 4.25
CA ASP A 114 0.56 -25.12 4.48
C ASP A 114 -0.33 -24.82 3.25
N VAL A 115 -0.91 -25.87 2.68
CA VAL A 115 -1.80 -25.82 1.52
C VAL A 115 -3.19 -26.20 2.01
N ASN A 116 -4.09 -25.22 1.95
CA ASN A 116 -5.47 -25.45 2.34
C ASN A 116 -6.28 -25.94 1.14
N GLU A 117 -6.27 -27.25 0.91
CA GLU A 117 -7.01 -27.91 -0.18
C GLU A 117 -8.53 -27.62 -0.13
N THR A 118 -9.09 -27.46 1.06
CA THR A 118 -10.52 -27.10 1.22
C THR A 118 -10.81 -25.69 0.69
N LEU A 119 -9.85 -24.77 0.82
CA LEU A 119 -9.97 -23.42 0.28
C LEU A 119 -9.79 -23.39 -1.24
N ILE A 120 -8.87 -24.21 -1.77
CA ILE A 120 -8.65 -24.35 -3.22
C ILE A 120 -9.91 -24.89 -3.90
N SER A 121 -10.43 -26.02 -3.41
CA SER A 121 -11.67 -26.63 -3.93
C SER A 121 -12.89 -25.72 -3.82
N PHE A 122 -12.99 -24.93 -2.74
CA PHE A 122 -14.04 -23.92 -2.60
C PHE A 122 -13.96 -22.87 -3.72
N PHE A 123 -12.80 -22.25 -3.95
CA PHE A 123 -12.67 -21.23 -5.01
C PHE A 123 -12.72 -21.78 -6.44
N GLN A 124 -12.51 -23.08 -6.64
CA GLN A 124 -12.75 -23.73 -7.93
C GLN A 124 -14.26 -23.81 -8.25
N THR A 125 -15.08 -24.11 -7.25
CA THR A 125 -16.53 -24.32 -7.38
C THR A 125 -17.36 -23.04 -7.24
N HIS A 126 -16.91 -22.08 -6.43
CA HIS A 126 -17.63 -20.85 -6.08
C HIS A 126 -17.06 -19.63 -6.81
N ALA A 127 -17.47 -19.47 -8.08
CA ALA A 127 -16.92 -18.44 -8.97
C ALA A 127 -17.25 -16.99 -8.54
N GLU A 128 -18.41 -16.75 -7.93
CA GLU A 128 -18.82 -15.41 -7.49
C GLU A 128 -18.03 -14.94 -6.26
N GLU A 129 -17.89 -15.81 -5.27
CA GLU A 129 -17.11 -15.58 -4.06
C GLU A 129 -15.64 -15.38 -4.41
N ARG A 130 -15.10 -16.23 -5.30
CA ARG A 130 -13.75 -16.07 -5.85
C ARG A 130 -13.55 -14.68 -6.46
N LEU A 131 -14.48 -14.23 -7.30
CA LEU A 131 -14.35 -12.94 -7.97
C LEU A 131 -14.41 -11.78 -6.96
N LYS A 132 -15.28 -11.86 -5.94
CA LYS A 132 -15.33 -10.86 -4.86
C LYS A 132 -14.00 -10.77 -4.10
N VAL A 133 -13.38 -11.92 -3.82
CA VAL A 133 -12.06 -11.99 -3.16
C VAL A 133 -10.97 -11.41 -4.07
N GLN A 134 -10.93 -11.81 -5.35
CA GLN A 134 -9.97 -11.29 -6.32
C GLN A 134 -10.08 -9.78 -6.50
N LEU A 135 -11.30 -9.23 -6.55
CA LEU A 135 -11.53 -7.78 -6.62
C LEU A 135 -11.07 -7.07 -5.35
N ALA A 136 -11.33 -7.65 -4.17
CA ALA A 136 -10.85 -7.08 -2.91
C ALA A 136 -9.31 -7.02 -2.85
N PHE A 137 -8.62 -8.04 -3.36
CA PHE A 137 -7.15 -8.03 -3.48
C PHE A 137 -6.65 -7.10 -4.58
N ALA A 138 -7.36 -7.02 -5.72
CA ALA A 138 -6.98 -6.10 -6.80
C ALA A 138 -7.13 -4.63 -6.39
N GLY A 139 -8.09 -4.31 -5.51
CA GLY A 139 -8.21 -2.99 -4.91
C GLY A 139 -7.14 -2.68 -3.84
N LEU A 140 -6.49 -3.70 -3.28
CA LEU A 140 -5.28 -3.51 -2.48
C LEU A 140 -4.09 -3.20 -3.39
N GLY A 141 -3.98 -3.90 -4.53
CA GLY A 141 -3.01 -3.63 -5.57
C GLY A 141 -1.57 -4.05 -5.25
N GLU A 142 -0.73 -3.98 -6.29
CA GLU A 142 0.71 -4.15 -6.20
C GLU A 142 1.37 -2.76 -6.07
N ASP A 143 1.90 -2.46 -4.89
CA ASP A 143 2.81 -1.33 -4.71
C ASP A 143 4.25 -1.87 -4.71
N VAL A 144 5.07 -1.36 -5.63
CA VAL A 144 6.45 -1.82 -5.87
C VAL A 144 7.41 -1.36 -4.77
N ALA A 145 7.03 -0.32 -4.02
CA ALA A 145 7.83 0.31 -2.95
C ALA A 145 7.31 -0.02 -1.54
N ASN A 146 6.57 -1.11 -1.42
CA ASN A 146 5.68 -1.29 -0.28
C ASN A 146 6.31 -2.09 0.85
N ASN A 147 7.40 -1.57 1.38
CA ASN A 147 8.07 -2.07 2.58
C ASN A 147 7.16 -2.02 3.83
N SER A 148 5.87 -2.34 3.74
CA SER A 148 4.87 -2.40 4.80
C SER A 148 5.25 -3.42 5.87
N GLN A 149 5.81 -4.57 5.50
CA GLN A 149 6.37 -5.54 6.45
C GLN A 149 7.60 -4.99 7.19
N HIS A 150 8.52 -4.39 6.43
CA HIS A 150 9.68 -3.70 7.00
C HIS A 150 9.24 -2.52 7.88
N TYR A 151 8.19 -1.77 7.52
CA TYR A 151 7.63 -0.67 8.30
C TYR A 151 7.02 -1.17 9.62
N LEU A 152 6.19 -2.22 9.56
CA LEU A 152 5.65 -2.90 10.75
C LEU A 152 6.75 -3.28 11.75
N ARG A 153 7.91 -3.71 11.27
CA ARG A 153 9.04 -4.13 12.11
C ARG A 153 9.92 -2.95 12.56
N THR A 154 10.18 -2.00 11.67
CA THR A 154 11.08 -0.86 11.91
C THR A 154 10.44 0.23 12.75
N THR A 155 9.11 0.20 12.96
CA THR A 155 8.40 1.14 13.88
C THR A 155 8.83 1.04 15.34
N THR A 156 9.71 0.09 15.71
CA THR A 156 10.38 0.08 17.01
C THR A 156 11.59 1.02 17.10
N GLN A 157 12.06 1.63 16.00
CA GLN A 157 13.16 2.58 16.04
C GLN A 157 12.77 4.01 15.68
N SER A 158 12.49 4.74 16.77
CA SER A 158 12.52 6.19 16.93
C SER A 158 11.28 6.97 16.49
N ALA A 159 10.46 7.34 17.47
CA ALA A 159 9.86 8.67 17.47
C ALA A 159 10.92 9.66 16.97
N LEU A 160 10.61 10.47 15.94
CA LEU A 160 11.57 11.31 15.22
C LEU A 160 12.68 11.77 16.16
N PRO A 161 13.92 11.26 16.03
CA PRO A 161 14.96 11.58 16.98
C PRO A 161 15.12 13.09 16.94
N HIS A 162 14.95 13.72 18.10
CA HIS A 162 14.98 15.18 18.28
C HIS A 162 13.78 15.94 17.66
N ALA A 163 12.53 15.53 17.96
CA ALA A 163 11.30 16.30 17.64
C ALA A 163 11.37 17.80 18.01
N TRP A 164 12.20 18.16 19.00
CA TRP A 164 12.47 19.56 19.37
C TRP A 164 13.15 20.37 18.25
N ARG A 165 13.99 19.74 17.40
CA ARG A 165 14.65 20.41 16.26
C ARG A 165 13.64 20.92 15.24
N PHE A 166 12.55 20.17 15.01
CA PHE A 166 11.46 20.60 14.13
C PHE A 166 10.72 21.82 14.70
N LYS A 167 10.49 21.85 16.02
CA LYS A 167 9.89 23.01 16.69
C LYS A 167 10.81 24.24 16.60
N VAL A 168 12.11 24.05 16.81
CA VAL A 168 13.11 25.13 16.73
C VAL A 168 13.25 25.66 15.30
N LEU A 169 13.46 24.80 14.29
CA LEU A 169 13.54 25.19 12.88
C LEU A 169 12.25 25.86 12.38
N GLY A 170 11.08 25.42 12.86
CA GLY A 170 9.79 26.04 12.54
C GLY A 170 9.58 27.40 13.19
N SER A 171 10.17 27.64 14.36
CA SER A 171 10.06 28.94 15.08
C SER A 171 11.06 30.01 14.62
N LEU A 172 12.20 29.62 14.04
CA LEU A 172 13.26 30.54 13.60
C LEU A 172 12.78 31.64 12.62
N PRO A 173 11.95 31.34 11.60
CA PRO A 173 11.42 32.37 10.70
C PRO A 173 10.53 33.38 11.43
N LEU A 174 9.80 32.92 12.46
CA LEU A 174 8.91 33.74 13.28
C LEU A 174 9.71 34.69 14.17
N VAL A 175 10.81 34.20 14.75
CA VAL A 175 11.77 35.03 15.50
C VAL A 175 12.42 36.07 14.60
N GLY A 176 12.82 35.69 13.38
CA GLY A 176 13.35 36.63 12.39
C GLY A 176 12.36 37.73 11.99
N LEU A 177 11.07 37.38 11.89
CA LEU A 177 10.00 38.33 11.58
C LEU A 177 9.74 39.32 12.72
N VAL A 178 9.82 38.87 13.98
CA VAL A 178 9.75 39.77 15.15
C VAL A 178 10.98 40.68 15.22
N LEU A 179 12.18 40.15 14.92
CA LEU A 179 13.41 40.93 14.90
C LEU A 179 13.41 41.99 13.79
N ALA A 180 12.72 41.74 12.67
CA ALA A 180 12.59 42.68 11.57
C ALA A 180 11.83 43.96 11.94
N LEU A 181 10.99 43.92 12.99
CA LEU A 181 10.30 45.11 13.51
C LEU A 181 11.25 46.09 14.21
N VAL A 182 12.38 45.58 14.74
CA VAL A 182 13.38 46.39 15.45
C VAL A 182 14.57 46.71 14.54
N LEU A 183 15.04 45.73 13.75
CA LEU A 183 16.21 45.81 12.87
C LEU A 183 15.87 45.18 11.50
N PRO A 184 15.35 45.97 10.53
CA PRO A 184 14.79 45.44 9.29
C PRO A 184 15.77 44.62 8.44
N ALA A 185 17.00 45.11 8.27
CA ALA A 185 18.00 44.45 7.42
C ALA A 185 18.47 43.09 7.99
N ILE A 186 18.60 42.99 9.31
CA ILE A 186 19.08 41.79 10.01
C ILE A 186 17.94 40.78 10.17
N GLY A 187 16.72 41.23 10.52
CA GLY A 187 15.58 40.34 10.67
C GLY A 187 15.14 39.68 9.36
N VAL A 188 15.15 40.44 8.25
CA VAL A 188 14.81 39.89 6.92
C VAL A 188 15.84 38.87 6.46
N SER A 189 17.15 39.17 6.59
CA SER A 189 18.21 38.24 6.18
C SER A 189 18.20 36.93 6.97
N ILE A 190 17.98 36.98 8.29
CA ILE A 190 17.84 35.78 9.14
C ILE A 190 16.59 34.97 8.75
N SER A 191 15.48 35.63 8.45
CA SER A 191 14.24 34.97 8.04
C SER A 191 14.39 34.23 6.71
N VAL A 192 15.03 34.88 5.72
CA VAL A 192 15.30 34.29 4.40
C VAL A 192 16.26 33.10 4.53
N LEU A 193 17.34 33.25 5.29
CA LEU A 193 18.30 32.16 5.53
C LEU A 193 17.63 30.97 6.24
N SER A 194 16.79 31.23 7.25
CA SER A 194 16.03 30.19 7.93
C SER A 194 15.07 29.46 7.00
N LEU A 195 14.38 30.17 6.10
CA LEU A 195 13.48 29.55 5.13
C LEU A 195 14.25 28.65 4.17
N MET A 196 15.43 29.09 3.70
CA MET A 196 16.28 28.28 2.82
C MET A 196 16.75 26.99 3.50
N VAL A 197 17.24 27.08 4.75
CA VAL A 197 17.68 25.90 5.53
C VAL A 197 16.50 24.96 5.78
N ASN A 198 15.32 25.49 6.11
CA ASN A 198 14.13 24.67 6.36
C ASN A 198 13.64 23.97 5.08
N LEU A 199 13.67 24.66 3.94
CA LEU A 199 13.34 24.07 2.65
C LEU A 199 14.33 22.95 2.27
N PHE A 200 15.63 23.19 2.44
CA PHE A 200 16.64 22.18 2.16
C PHE A 200 16.49 20.95 3.07
N TYR A 201 16.26 21.17 4.36
CA TYR A 201 16.01 20.11 5.33
C TYR A 201 14.74 19.31 5.00
N TYR A 202 13.66 20.00 4.60
CA TYR A 202 12.42 19.37 4.16
C TYR A 202 12.65 18.47 2.94
N VAL A 203 13.33 18.97 1.90
CA VAL A 203 13.61 18.20 0.68
C VAL A 203 14.39 16.93 0.99
N LEU A 204 15.40 17.00 1.87
CA LEU A 204 16.18 15.82 2.28
C LEU A 204 15.37 14.80 3.11
N LYS A 205 14.49 15.28 3.99
CA LYS A 205 13.69 14.43 4.88
C LYS A 205 12.42 13.89 4.22
N ARG A 206 11.96 14.51 3.13
CA ARG A 206 10.70 14.20 2.48
C ARG A 206 10.61 12.74 2.03
N GLU A 207 11.68 12.18 1.46
CA GLU A 207 11.65 10.81 0.93
C GLU A 207 11.38 9.77 2.03
N ALA A 208 12.01 9.92 3.20
CA ALA A 208 11.80 9.02 4.33
C ALA A 208 10.38 9.12 4.90
N LEU A 209 9.84 10.35 4.98
CA LEU A 209 8.48 10.60 5.44
C LEU A 209 7.43 10.08 4.46
N ASP A 210 7.61 10.32 3.17
CA ASP A 210 6.71 9.85 2.11
C ASP A 210 6.67 8.31 2.08
N ALA A 211 7.82 7.64 2.25
CA ALA A 211 7.89 6.17 2.33
C ALA A 211 7.15 5.61 3.56
N GLU A 212 7.31 6.23 4.72
CA GLU A 212 6.61 5.85 5.96
C GLU A 212 5.09 6.04 5.84
N VAL A 213 4.64 7.19 5.30
CA VAL A 213 3.21 7.45 5.08
C VAL A 213 2.62 6.46 4.06
N THR A 214 3.37 6.12 3.02
CA THR A 214 2.94 5.14 2.01
C THR A 214 2.78 3.74 2.61
N ALA A 215 3.78 3.28 3.37
CA ALA A 215 3.74 1.96 4.02
C ALA A 215 2.59 1.86 5.04
N MET A 216 2.36 2.93 5.81
CA MET A 216 1.24 3.02 6.74
C MET A 216 -0.11 3.05 6.00
N GLY A 217 -0.21 3.80 4.91
CA GLY A 217 -1.40 3.83 4.06
C GLY A 217 -1.75 2.44 3.53
N TYR A 218 -0.74 1.70 3.06
CA TYR A 218 -0.96 0.33 2.60
C TYR A 218 -1.39 -0.61 3.73
N LEU A 219 -0.75 -0.54 4.90
CA LEU A 219 -1.14 -1.34 6.06
C LEU A 219 -2.63 -1.13 6.41
N VAL A 220 -3.08 0.12 6.42
CA VAL A 220 -4.50 0.44 6.67
C VAL A 220 -5.39 -0.16 5.57
N ARG A 221 -4.99 -0.06 4.30
CA ARG A 221 -5.72 -0.69 3.19
C ARG A 221 -5.76 -2.22 3.36
N THR A 222 -4.67 -2.88 3.75
CA THR A 222 -4.63 -4.33 4.01
C THR A 222 -5.60 -4.73 5.14
N ILE A 223 -5.64 -3.97 6.24
CA ILE A 223 -6.59 -4.23 7.34
C ILE A 223 -8.05 -4.05 6.87
N VAL A 224 -8.34 -3.00 6.11
CA VAL A 224 -9.69 -2.76 5.56
C VAL A 224 -10.09 -3.86 4.59
N THR A 225 -9.17 -4.30 3.72
CA THR A 225 -9.40 -5.43 2.82
C THR A 225 -9.66 -6.71 3.62
N ALA A 226 -8.91 -6.98 4.70
CA ALA A 226 -9.16 -8.12 5.57
C ALA A 226 -10.56 -8.05 6.24
N GLU A 227 -11.00 -6.88 6.71
CA GLU A 227 -12.36 -6.67 7.22
C GLU A 227 -13.43 -6.91 6.15
N HIS A 228 -13.16 -6.57 4.89
CA HIS A 228 -14.07 -6.85 3.77
C HIS A 228 -14.12 -8.36 3.47
N LEU A 229 -12.98 -9.04 3.47
CA LEU A 229 -12.86 -10.49 3.25
C LEU A 229 -13.59 -11.29 4.34
N VAL A 230 -13.62 -10.81 5.59
CA VAL A 230 -14.39 -11.42 6.68
C VAL A 230 -15.89 -11.47 6.38
N LYS A 231 -16.43 -10.59 5.53
CA LYS A 231 -17.86 -10.56 5.18
C LYS A 231 -18.22 -11.55 4.07
N ILE A 232 -17.23 -12.02 3.31
CA ILE A 232 -17.43 -13.01 2.25
C ILE A 232 -17.49 -14.39 2.90
N GLN A 233 -18.45 -15.23 2.50
CA GLN A 233 -18.55 -16.61 2.99
C GLN A 233 -17.38 -17.42 2.43
N GLN A 234 -16.56 -17.99 3.31
CA GLN A 234 -15.40 -18.81 2.95
C GLN A 234 -15.06 -19.78 4.09
N PRO A 235 -14.47 -20.95 3.81
CA PRO A 235 -14.21 -21.99 4.82
C PRO A 235 -13.23 -21.55 5.93
N THR A 236 -12.35 -20.57 5.66
CA THR A 236 -11.38 -20.02 6.62
C THR A 236 -11.86 -18.77 7.36
N GLN A 237 -13.17 -18.48 7.30
CA GLN A 237 -13.74 -17.23 7.83
C GLN A 237 -13.49 -17.04 9.34
N ASP A 238 -13.55 -18.11 10.14
CA ASP A 238 -13.37 -18.01 11.60
C ASP A 238 -11.93 -17.72 11.99
N ALA A 239 -10.96 -18.34 11.31
CA ALA A 239 -9.54 -18.03 11.47
C ALA A 239 -9.25 -16.56 11.09
N LEU A 240 -9.84 -16.09 9.98
CA LEU A 240 -9.70 -14.70 9.55
C LEU A 240 -10.33 -13.71 10.55
N ARG A 241 -11.51 -14.04 11.11
CA ARG A 241 -12.16 -13.23 12.16
C ARG A 241 -11.30 -13.13 13.41
N ALA A 242 -10.69 -14.23 13.82
CA ALA A 242 -9.79 -14.25 14.96
C ALA A 242 -8.56 -13.37 14.73
N ALA A 243 -7.94 -13.45 13.54
CA ALA A 243 -6.77 -12.65 13.16
C ALA A 243 -7.07 -11.15 13.05
N VAL A 244 -8.26 -10.76 12.55
CA VAL A 244 -8.64 -9.34 12.38
C VAL A 244 -9.08 -8.71 13.70
N ARG A 245 -9.60 -9.48 14.67
CA ARG A 245 -10.11 -8.99 15.96
C ARG A 245 -9.16 -8.03 16.70
N PRO A 246 -7.86 -8.33 16.91
CA PRO A 246 -6.94 -7.41 17.58
C PRO A 246 -6.70 -6.11 16.79
N MET A 247 -6.77 -6.17 15.45
CA MET A 247 -6.47 -5.04 14.57
C MET A 247 -7.63 -4.02 14.50
N ARG A 248 -8.86 -4.41 14.87
CA ARG A 248 -10.03 -3.50 14.91
C ARG A 248 -9.87 -2.35 15.92
N GLY A 249 -8.96 -2.49 16.89
CA GLY A 249 -8.63 -1.46 17.86
C GLY A 249 -7.83 -0.28 17.29
N ILE A 250 -7.17 -0.46 16.15
CA ILE A 250 -6.39 0.57 15.46
C ILE A 250 -7.37 1.52 14.73
N ARG A 251 -8.09 2.33 15.51
CA ARG A 251 -8.99 3.37 14.97
C ARG A 251 -8.17 4.55 14.50
N LEU A 252 -7.87 4.61 13.21
CA LEU A 252 -7.36 5.81 12.52
C LEU A 252 -8.52 6.45 11.75
N PRO A 253 -9.44 7.19 12.41
CA PRO A 253 -10.69 7.66 11.81
C PRO A 253 -10.49 8.56 10.58
N GLY A 254 -9.43 9.37 10.56
CA GLY A 254 -9.11 10.23 9.41
C GLY A 254 -8.63 9.44 8.18
N TRP A 255 -7.73 8.47 8.38
CA TRP A 255 -7.17 7.67 7.28
C TRP A 255 -8.15 6.61 6.76
N ARG A 256 -9.03 6.09 7.61
CA ARG A 256 -10.13 5.22 7.16
C ARG A 256 -11.02 5.90 6.12
N LEU A 257 -11.37 7.18 6.31
CA LEU A 257 -12.21 7.91 5.35
C LEU A 257 -11.47 8.23 4.04
N CYS A 258 -10.19 8.57 4.10
CA CYS A 258 -9.38 8.83 2.90
C CYS A 258 -9.15 7.57 2.06
N PHE A 259 -8.82 6.44 2.69
CA PHE A 259 -8.44 5.21 1.97
C PHE A 259 -9.62 4.25 1.72
N ALA A 260 -10.65 4.22 2.58
CA ALA A 260 -11.82 3.38 2.31
C ALA A 260 -12.62 3.89 1.11
N ARG A 261 -12.61 5.21 0.83
CA ARG A 261 -13.27 5.79 -0.34
C ARG A 261 -12.62 5.34 -1.65
N GLU A 262 -11.34 5.00 -1.61
CA GLU A 262 -10.58 4.49 -2.75
C GLU A 262 -10.84 3.00 -2.98
N ILE A 263 -11.16 2.22 -1.94
CA ILE A 263 -11.51 0.79 -2.05
C ILE A 263 -13.01 0.60 -2.37
N THR A 264 -13.92 1.37 -1.77
CA THR A 264 -15.37 1.25 -2.06
C THR A 264 -15.74 1.75 -3.44
N ALA A 265 -15.06 2.78 -3.97
CA ALA A 265 -15.22 3.20 -5.36
C ALA A 265 -14.74 2.16 -6.38
N GLN A 266 -14.01 1.14 -5.93
CA GLN A 266 -13.53 0.04 -6.75
C GLN A 266 -14.36 -1.24 -6.58
N ALA A 267 -15.16 -1.35 -5.51
CA ALA A 267 -15.98 -2.52 -5.20
C ALA A 267 -17.45 -2.40 -5.63
N THR A 268 -17.91 -1.21 -6.04
CA THR A 268 -19.23 -0.95 -6.64
C THR A 268 -19.12 -0.77 -8.15
#